data_AF-A0A6J4LN75-F1
#
_entry.id   AF-A0A6J4LN75-F1
#
_cell.length_a   1.000
_cell.length_b   1.000
_cell.length_c   1.000
_cell.angle_alpha   90.00
_cell.angle_beta   90.00
_cell.angle_gamma   90.00
#
_symmetry.space_group_name_H-M   'P 1'
#
loop_
_entity.id
_entity.type
_entity.pdbx_description
1 polymer ?
#
loop_
_entity_poly.entity_id
_entity_poly.type
_entity_poly.pdbx_seq_one_letter_code
_entity_poly.pdbx_strand_id
1 'polypeptide(L)' 'VFDIVYVLTDGRDKTQVIANLFFAELFRNSQAGRAAAIVVVLLVLILPILVYQVRHFRKEEAAR' A
#
# COMPACT_ATOMS: atom_id res chain seq x y z
N VAL A 1 2.30 2.24 -9.15
CA VAL A 1 2.19 3.65 -8.68
C VAL A 1 3.42 4.08 -7.91
N PHE A 2 3.96 3.25 -7.00
CA PHE A 2 5.18 3.57 -6.26
C PHE A 2 6.35 4.02 -7.16
N ASP A 3 6.73 3.22 -8.15
CA ASP A 3 7.90 3.50 -9.00
C ASP A 3 7.84 4.88 -9.66
N ILE A 4 6.66 5.27 -10.13
CA ILE A 4 6.41 6.56 -10.77
C ILE A 4 6.59 7.70 -9.76
N VAL A 5 5.98 7.58 -8.58
CA VAL A 5 6.07 8.61 -7.53
C VAL A 5 7.51 8.77 -7.07
N TYR A 6 8.20 7.65 -6.80
CA TYR A 6 9.58 7.64 -6.34
C TYR A 6 10.53 8.32 -7.32
N VAL A 7 10.43 7.99 -8.62
CA VAL A 7 11.34 8.53 -9.64
C VAL A 7 11.04 9.99 -9.98
N LEU A 8 9.76 10.37 -10.10
CA LEU A 8 9.40 11.69 -10.64
C LEU A 8 9.29 12.79 -9.58
N THR A 9 8.91 12.43 -8.36
CA THR A 9 8.49 13.44 -7.36
C THR A 9 9.01 13.18 -5.95
N ASP A 10 9.48 11.97 -5.67
CA ASP A 10 9.79 11.48 -4.31
C ASP A 10 8.65 11.74 -3.31
N GLY A 11 7.40 11.76 -3.81
CA GLY A 11 6.20 12.02 -3.00
C GLY A 11 5.86 13.49 -2.74
N ARG A 12 6.56 14.43 -3.39
CA ARG A 12 6.25 15.87 -3.31
C ARG A 12 4.96 16.21 -4.09
N ASP A 13 4.50 17.45 -3.97
CA ASP A 13 3.35 17.97 -4.73
C ASP A 13 2.05 17.14 -4.59
N LYS A 14 1.80 16.65 -3.37
CA LYS A 14 0.61 15.85 -3.00
C LYS A 14 0.51 14.49 -3.73
N THR A 15 1.62 13.96 -4.23
CA THR A 15 1.67 12.65 -4.88
C THR A 15 2.10 11.53 -3.92
N GLN A 16 2.24 11.83 -2.63
CA GLN A 16 2.76 10.89 -1.63
C GLN A 16 1.92 9.62 -1.52
N VAL A 17 2.60 8.48 -1.60
CA VAL A 17 2.01 7.15 -1.40
C VAL A 17 2.65 6.44 -0.22
N ILE A 18 1.88 5.58 0.46
CA ILE A 18 2.34 4.85 1.66
C ILE A 18 3.61 4.04 1.37
N ALA A 19 3.73 3.47 0.16
CA ALA A 19 4.92 2.74 -0.28
C ALA A 19 6.18 3.64 -0.31
N ASN A 20 6.05 4.92 -0.70
CA ASN A 20 7.16 5.87 -0.69
C ASN A 20 7.60 6.21 0.74
N LEU A 21 6.65 6.29 1.68
CA LEU A 21 6.94 6.47 3.10
C LEU A 21 7.70 5.27 3.69
N PHE A 22 7.23 4.05 3.42
CA PHE A 22 7.92 2.81 3.83
C PHE A 22 9.36 2.77 3.29
N PHE A 23 9.53 3.04 1.99
CA PHE A 23 10.82 2.97 1.33
C PHE A 23 11.79 4.02 1.89
N ALA A 24 11.32 5.24 2.12
CA ALA A 24 12.10 6.29 2.76
C ALA A 24 12.57 5.88 4.16
N GLU A 25 11.66 5.31 4.97
CA GLU A 25 11.99 4.93 6.34
C GLU A 25 13.00 3.77 6.40
N LEU A 26 12.91 2.84 5.45
CA LEU A 26 13.80 1.69 5.36
C LEU A 26 15.20 2.06 4.86
N PHE A 27 15.29 2.85 3.78
CA PHE A 27 16.55 3.08 3.08
C PHE A 27 17.22 4.43 3.39
N ARG A 28 16.47 5.50 3.64
CA ARG A 28 17.03 6.82 3.98
C ARG A 28 17.21 6.99 5.48
N ASN A 29 16.19 6.59 6.24
CA ASN A 29 16.20 6.79 7.69
C ASN A 29 16.74 5.57 8.45
N SER A 30 17.07 4.47 7.74
CA SER A 30 17.59 3.21 8.29
C SER A 30 16.80 2.66 9.48
N GLN A 31 15.49 2.91 9.49
CA GLN A 31 14.58 2.55 10.57
C GLN A 31 13.64 1.42 10.14
N ALA A 32 14.19 0.22 10.06
CA ALA A 32 13.47 -0.97 9.64
C ALA A 32 12.21 -1.25 10.48
N GLY A 33 12.23 -0.94 11.78
CA GLY A 33 11.06 -1.12 12.66
C GLY A 33 9.86 -0.25 12.28
N ARG A 34 10.11 1.02 11.94
CA ARG A 34 9.04 1.94 11.50
C ARG A 34 8.55 1.59 10.10
N ALA A 35 9.46 1.22 9.20
CA ALA A 35 9.11 0.68 7.88
C ALA A 35 8.18 -0.54 8.00
N ALA A 36 8.50 -1.48 8.88
CA ALA A 36 7.65 -2.65 9.14
C ALA A 36 6.26 -2.27 9.69
N ALA A 37 6.20 -1.33 10.64
CA ALA A 37 4.93 -0.85 11.18
C ALA A 37 4.03 -0.23 10.09
N ILE A 38 4.60 0.58 9.19
CA ILE A 38 3.86 1.16 8.05
C ILE A 38 3.25 0.06 7.17
N VAL A 39 4.03 -0.99 6.85
CA VAL A 39 3.57 -2.10 6.01
C VAL A 39 2.47 -2.91 6.70
N VAL A 40 2.61 -3.19 8.00
CA VAL A 40 1.58 -3.93 8.77
C VAL A 40 0.25 -3.17 8.76
N VAL A 41 0.28 -1.85 8.97
CA VAL A 41 -0.92 -1.02 8.91
C VAL A 41 -1.55 -1.07 7.51
N LEU A 42 -0.75 -0.95 6.46
CA LEU A 42 -1.24 -1.04 5.07
C LEU A 42 -1.89 -2.40 4.78
N LEU A 43 -1.30 -3.49 5.29
CA LEU A 43 -1.86 -4.84 5.15
C LEU A 43 -3.23 -4.94 5.82
N VAL A 44 -3.37 -4.43 7.05
CA VAL A 44 -4.66 -4.44 7.76
C VAL A 44 -5.71 -3.63 6.98
N LEU A 45 -5.33 -2.50 6.39
CA LEU A 45 -6.23 -1.67 5.59
C LEU A 45 -6.68 -2.32 4.28
N ILE A 46 -5.85 -3.15 3.65
CA ILE A 46 -6.21 -3.80 2.37
C ILE A 46 -7.07 -5.05 2.56
N LEU A 47 -6.97 -5.73 3.71
CA LEU A 47 -7.78 -6.92 4.03
C LEU A 47 -9.29 -6.75 3.82
N PRO A 48 -9.98 -5.71 4.33
CA PRO A 48 -11.42 -5.57 4.13
C PRO A 48 -11.79 -5.42 2.65
N ILE A 49 -10.96 -4.74 1.86
CA ILE A 49 -11.16 -4.55 0.43
C ILE A 49 -11.06 -5.90 -0.29
N LEU A 50 -10.03 -6.69 0.00
CA LEU A 50 -9.85 -8.03 -0.58
C LEU A 50 -11.01 -8.96 -0.21
N VAL A 51 -11.43 -8.95 1.06
CA VAL A 51 -12.56 -9.76 1.53
C VAL A 51 -13.85 -9.37 0.81
N TYR A 52 -14.10 -8.07 0.63
CA TYR A 52 -15.25 -7.58 -0.12
C TYR A 52 -15.19 -8.03 -1.59
N GLN A 53 -14.05 -7.83 -2.27
CA GLN A 53 -13.86 -8.22 -3.66
C GLN A 53 -14.07 -9.72 -3.87
N VAL A 54 -13.47 -10.57 -3.02
CA VAL A 54 -13.62 -12.03 -3.12
C VAL A 54 -15.06 -12.46 -2.89
N ARG A 55 -15.76 -11.89 -1.89
CA ARG A 55 -17.16 -12.22 -1.63
C ARG A 55 -18.09 -11.76 -2.75
N HIS A 56 -17.81 -10.59 -3.34
CA HIS A 56 -18.60 -10.06 -4.44
C HIS A 56 -18.42 -10.93 -5.69
N PHE A 57 -17.18 -11.23 -6.06
CA PHE A 57 -16.84 -12.08 -7.20
C PHE A 57 -17.49 -13.47 -7.10
N ARG A 58 -17.43 -14.12 -5.93
CA ARG A 58 -18.09 -15.42 -5.70
C ARG A 58 -19.62 -15.38 -5.82
N LYS A 59 -20.24 -14.25 -5.53
CA LYS A 59 -21.70 -14.09 -5.70
C LYS A 59 -22.09 -13.90 -7.16
N GLU A 60 -21.26 -13.22 -7.94
CA GLU A 60 -21.47 -13.04 -9.38
C GLU A 60 -21.30 -14.35 -10.16
N GLU A 61 -20.32 -15.17 -9.80
CA GLU A 61 -20.14 -16.51 -10.39
C GLU A 61 -21.29 -17.46 -10.04
N ALA A 62 -21.84 -17.37 -8.82
CA ALA A 62 -22.99 -18.19 -8.42
C ALA A 62 -24.33 -17.73 -9.03
N ALA A 63 -24.39 -16.52 -9.57
CA ALA A 63 -25.55 -15.97 -10.26
C ALA A 63 -25.52 -16.22 -11.78
N ARG A 64 -24.47 -16.89 -12.28
CA ARG A 64 -24.27 -17.25 -13.69
C ARG A 64 -24.57 -18.73 -13.92
#